data_AF-A0A397GV64-F1
#
_entry.id   AF-A0A397GV64-F1
#
_cell.length_a   1.000
_cell.length_b   1.000
_cell.length_c   1.000
_cell.angle_alpha   90.00
_cell.angle_beta   90.00
_cell.angle_gamma   90.00
#
_symmetry.space_group_name_H-M   'P 1'
#
loop_
_entity.id
_entity.type
_entity.pdbx_description
1 polymer ?
#
loop_
_entity_poly.entity_id
_entity_poly.type
_entity_poly.pdbx_seq_one_letter_code
_entity_poly.pdbx_strand_id
1 'polypeptide(L)'
;MSYLNCPECDQECYGWCNPCNSKHFQNDFNNWTSGNDKIDKFIQDAQLNVNDKWKVIEWIPYDRFKYVKQIGKGGFGTIHYAKWIDGEIEKWDIENQRWERHDNKEVALKKFDNFVNFNDVLNEMKIHFKTYDGFVSIPFYGITQDPETHSYMMVLEYAKGGNLRECLKNNFNNTNWKQKLDNLYNLSYRLMSIHELDIIHQDFHPGNILLANHIDYMQISDFGLSKLIGANPNNPEKKNIFGVLPYIAPEVLSGEEYTKAADVYSYGIIAYEIVTGFPPYPDIPHDNDLAMKICNGLRPKIPFHIPKLITRMIMRCWDTRVTYRPTFEELEDEFKKYCEDYYYYLKDGKNKDSEIVIQFEKAEEFSANQESTNSTITTPLNYQTHPQAIYTSRLLNFSKLPKPKNEENFERELEELTKSMSNLCPSDSGIVDLDMSNF
;
A
#
# COMPACT_ATOMS: atom_id res chain seq x y z
N MET A 1 -7.91 7.57 -25.85
CA MET A 1 -8.83 8.51 -26.51
C MET A 1 -8.01 9.43 -27.42
N SER A 2 -8.59 10.15 -28.37
CA SER A 2 -7.87 11.10 -29.23
C SER A 2 -7.89 12.49 -28.61
N TYR A 3 -6.86 13.30 -28.88
CA TYR A 3 -6.89 14.73 -28.58
C TYR A 3 -8.08 15.38 -29.29
N LEU A 4 -8.83 16.21 -28.56
CA LEU A 4 -9.95 16.98 -29.07
C LEU A 4 -9.76 18.43 -28.63
N ASN A 5 -10.12 19.37 -29.49
CA ASN A 5 -10.14 20.77 -29.10
C ASN A 5 -11.27 21.01 -28.10
N CYS A 6 -10.99 21.79 -27.06
CA CYS A 6 -11.98 22.22 -26.09
C CYS A 6 -13.05 23.06 -26.81
N PRO A 7 -14.35 22.73 -26.69
CA PRO A 7 -15.42 23.48 -27.35
C PRO A 7 -15.56 24.94 -26.87
N GLU A 8 -15.00 25.30 -25.71
CA GLU A 8 -15.10 26.65 -25.15
C GLU A 8 -13.93 27.57 -25.54
N CYS A 9 -12.72 27.03 -25.70
CA CYS A 9 -11.51 27.84 -25.92
C CYS A 9 -10.64 27.37 -27.11
N ASP A 10 -11.06 26.32 -27.82
CA ASP A 10 -10.39 25.71 -28.97
C ASP A 10 -8.96 25.20 -28.71
N GLN A 11 -8.54 25.12 -27.45
CA GLN A 11 -7.26 24.54 -27.06
C GLN A 11 -7.33 23.01 -27.06
N GLU A 12 -6.26 22.37 -27.53
CA GLU A 12 -6.13 20.92 -27.49
C GLU A 12 -6.17 20.40 -26.04
N CYS A 13 -7.08 19.47 -25.76
CA CYS A 13 -7.24 18.90 -24.43
C CYS A 13 -7.63 17.41 -24.51
N TYR A 14 -7.44 16.69 -23.41
CA TYR A 14 -7.75 15.25 -23.33
C TYR A 14 -8.96 15.03 -22.42
N GLY A 15 -10.15 15.43 -22.89
CA GLY A 15 -11.40 15.30 -22.13
C GLY A 15 -11.54 16.21 -20.89
N TRP A 16 -10.48 16.91 -20.49
CA TRP A 16 -10.47 17.92 -19.42
C TRP A 16 -9.70 19.17 -19.88
N CYS A 17 -10.37 20.32 -19.93
CA CYS A 17 -9.73 21.59 -20.26
C CYS A 17 -9.46 22.38 -18.97
N ASN A 18 -8.21 22.34 -18.49
CA ASN A 18 -7.83 23.01 -17.24
C ASN A 18 -8.19 24.52 -17.23
N PRO A 19 -7.86 25.34 -18.25
CA PRO A 19 -8.21 26.77 -18.21
C PRO A 19 -9.72 27.05 -18.11
N CYS A 20 -10.55 26.28 -18.83
CA CYS A 20 -12.00 26.44 -18.80
C CYS A 20 -12.59 25.96 -17.46
N ASN A 21 -12.23 24.76 -17.03
CA ASN A 21 -12.75 24.19 -15.79
C ASN A 21 -12.30 24.99 -14.55
N SER A 22 -11.07 25.48 -14.53
CA SER A 22 -10.60 26.38 -13.45
C SER A 22 -11.42 27.66 -13.38
N LYS A 23 -11.84 28.21 -14.54
CA LYS A 23 -12.74 29.38 -14.57
C LYS A 23 -14.15 29.04 -14.08
N HIS A 24 -14.68 27.88 -14.44
CA HIS A 24 -15.98 27.41 -13.94
C HIS A 24 -15.96 27.23 -12.43
N PHE A 25 -14.91 26.61 -11.88
CA PHE A 25 -14.72 26.50 -10.44
C PHE A 25 -14.63 27.85 -9.74
N GLN A 26 -13.91 28.83 -10.30
CA GLN A 26 -13.83 30.18 -9.73
C GLN A 26 -15.22 30.83 -9.58
N ASN A 27 -16.13 30.59 -10.53
CA ASN A 27 -17.49 31.09 -10.45
C ASN A 27 -18.29 30.42 -9.32
N ASP A 28 -17.93 29.19 -8.95
CA ASP A 28 -18.58 28.36 -7.93
C ASP A 28 -17.92 28.42 -6.53
N PHE A 29 -16.82 29.17 -6.34
CA PHE A 29 -16.11 29.19 -5.05
C PHE A 29 -16.98 29.59 -3.86
N ASN A 30 -17.99 30.44 -4.06
CA ASN A 30 -18.94 30.81 -3.00
C ASN A 30 -19.90 29.68 -2.63
N ASN A 31 -20.08 28.67 -3.48
CA ASN A 31 -20.94 27.52 -3.26
C ASN A 31 -20.23 26.41 -2.45
N TRP A 32 -18.89 26.47 -2.31
CA TRP A 32 -18.05 25.44 -1.71
C TRP A 32 -17.28 25.92 -0.48
N THR A 33 -17.98 26.58 0.43
CA THR A 33 -17.37 27.02 1.69
C THR A 33 -17.68 26.05 2.83
N SER A 34 -16.63 25.66 3.53
CA SER A 34 -16.67 24.94 4.81
C SER A 34 -16.83 25.87 6.01
N GLY A 35 -16.73 27.19 5.81
CA GLY A 35 -16.56 28.17 6.87
C GLY A 35 -15.16 28.19 7.49
N ASN A 36 -14.19 27.47 6.91
CA ASN A 36 -12.79 27.45 7.33
C ASN A 36 -11.86 27.84 6.19
N ASP A 37 -11.29 29.03 6.27
CA ASP A 37 -10.42 29.61 5.24
C ASP A 37 -9.26 28.69 4.81
N LYS A 38 -8.72 27.87 5.71
CA LYS A 38 -7.60 26.96 5.37
C LYS A 38 -8.06 25.77 4.52
N ILE A 39 -9.26 25.25 4.79
CA ILE A 39 -9.86 24.16 4.01
C ILE A 39 -10.33 24.70 2.66
N ASP A 40 -11.06 25.82 2.69
CA ASP A 40 -11.60 26.45 1.48
C ASP A 40 -10.46 26.81 0.53
N LYS A 41 -9.38 27.42 1.04
CA LYS A 41 -8.19 27.68 0.25
C LYS A 41 -7.56 26.41 -0.31
N PHE A 42 -7.47 25.33 0.48
CA PHE A 42 -6.90 24.07 -0.01
C PHE A 42 -7.72 23.47 -1.16
N ILE A 43 -9.06 23.47 -1.04
CA ILE A 43 -9.98 22.99 -2.08
C ILE A 43 -9.86 23.86 -3.33
N GLN A 44 -9.88 25.18 -3.19
CA GLN A 44 -9.75 26.12 -4.30
C GLN A 44 -8.40 25.97 -5.01
N ASP A 45 -7.30 25.93 -4.25
CA ASP A 45 -5.96 25.71 -4.80
C ASP A 45 -5.90 24.37 -5.57
N ALA A 46 -6.51 23.30 -5.05
CA ALA A 46 -6.59 22.02 -5.74
C ALA A 46 -7.37 22.11 -7.06
N GLN A 47 -8.55 22.71 -7.05
CA GLN A 47 -9.44 22.85 -8.22
C GLN A 47 -8.83 23.69 -9.34
N LEU A 48 -8.09 24.75 -9.01
CA LEU A 48 -7.43 25.61 -10.00
C LEU A 48 -6.29 24.91 -10.75
N ASN A 49 -5.63 23.95 -10.11
CA ASN A 49 -4.43 23.28 -10.63
C ASN A 49 -4.72 21.88 -11.19
N VAL A 50 -5.98 21.43 -11.17
CA VAL A 50 -6.34 20.06 -11.55
C VAL A 50 -6.33 19.86 -13.07
N ASN A 51 -5.63 18.84 -13.54
CA ASN A 51 -5.50 18.52 -14.96
C ASN A 51 -6.32 17.29 -15.40
N ASP A 52 -7.05 16.69 -14.47
CA ASP A 52 -7.88 15.51 -14.70
C ASP A 52 -9.11 15.54 -13.76
N LYS A 53 -10.28 15.13 -14.26
CA LYS A 53 -11.53 15.07 -13.50
C LYS A 53 -11.42 14.21 -12.25
N TRP A 54 -10.64 13.13 -12.30
CA TRP A 54 -10.52 12.19 -11.18
C TRP A 54 -9.82 12.77 -9.96
N LYS A 55 -9.08 13.88 -10.14
CA LYS A 55 -8.33 14.56 -9.08
C LYS A 55 -9.13 15.72 -8.45
N VAL A 56 -10.34 15.99 -8.91
CA VAL A 56 -11.16 17.09 -8.36
C VAL A 56 -11.59 16.75 -6.95
N ILE A 57 -11.34 17.67 -6.02
CA ILE A 57 -11.89 17.61 -4.66
C ILE A 57 -12.84 18.77 -4.43
N GLU A 58 -13.85 18.58 -3.58
CA GLU A 58 -14.82 19.63 -3.24
C GLU A 58 -15.23 19.61 -1.77
N TRP A 59 -15.90 20.68 -1.34
CA TRP A 59 -16.63 20.66 -0.07
C TRP A 59 -17.97 19.98 -0.30
N ILE A 60 -18.24 18.92 0.46
CA ILE A 60 -19.45 18.11 0.30
C ILE A 60 -20.35 18.32 1.54
N PRO A 61 -21.51 18.97 1.39
CA PRO A 61 -22.45 19.13 2.50
C PRO A 61 -22.87 17.78 3.09
N TYR A 62 -22.87 17.67 4.41
CA TYR A 62 -23.05 16.38 5.07
C TYR A 62 -24.40 15.72 4.79
N ASP A 63 -25.44 16.52 4.53
CA ASP A 63 -26.80 16.04 4.24
C ASP A 63 -26.92 15.32 2.88
N ARG A 64 -25.89 15.42 2.02
CA ARG A 64 -25.74 14.66 0.77
C ARG A 64 -25.32 13.21 1.00
N PHE A 65 -24.92 12.85 2.22
CA PHE A 65 -24.61 11.46 2.58
C PHE A 65 -25.84 10.75 3.17
N LYS A 66 -26.15 9.56 2.64
CA LYS A 66 -27.22 8.68 3.13
C LYS A 66 -26.64 7.37 3.64
N TYR A 67 -27.38 6.69 4.51
CA TYR A 67 -27.01 5.39 5.10
C TYR A 67 -25.65 5.40 5.80
N VAL A 68 -25.32 6.50 6.47
CA VAL A 68 -24.05 6.64 7.19
C VAL A 68 -23.97 5.58 8.29
N LYS A 69 -22.95 4.72 8.23
CA LYS A 69 -22.75 3.63 9.18
C LYS A 69 -21.26 3.49 9.49
N GLN A 70 -20.89 3.46 10.77
CA GLN A 70 -19.53 3.13 11.17
C GLN A 70 -19.16 1.70 10.72
N ILE A 71 -18.03 1.56 10.03
CA ILE A 71 -17.52 0.28 9.52
C ILE A 71 -16.15 -0.11 10.10
N GLY A 72 -15.45 0.83 10.72
CA GLY A 72 -14.16 0.56 11.35
C GLY A 72 -13.73 1.69 12.28
N LYS A 73 -12.85 1.36 13.22
CA LYS A 73 -12.19 2.34 14.09
C LYS A 73 -10.71 1.97 14.22
N GLY A 74 -9.84 2.89 13.83
CA GLY A 74 -8.38 2.75 13.91
C GLY A 74 -7.79 3.59 15.03
N GLY A 75 -6.47 3.75 15.02
CA GLY A 75 -5.73 4.55 16.01
C GLY A 75 -5.90 6.08 15.87
N PHE A 76 -6.22 6.55 14.66
CA PHE A 76 -6.26 8.00 14.33
C PHE A 76 -7.64 8.48 13.86
N GLY A 77 -8.67 7.63 13.95
CA GLY A 77 -10.00 8.00 13.52
C GLY A 77 -10.95 6.82 13.33
N THR A 78 -12.15 7.17 12.91
CA THR A 78 -13.27 6.25 12.69
C THR A 78 -13.71 6.33 11.23
N ILE A 79 -13.89 5.18 10.59
CA ILE A 79 -14.32 5.08 9.20
C ILE A 79 -15.81 4.77 9.15
N HIS A 80 -16.56 5.54 8.37
CA HIS A 80 -17.98 5.32 8.12
C HIS A 80 -18.21 5.05 6.64
N TYR A 81 -19.04 4.06 6.32
CA TYR A 81 -19.62 3.92 4.99
C TYR A 81 -20.72 4.97 4.80
N ALA A 82 -20.89 5.50 3.59
CA ALA A 82 -22.05 6.27 3.19
C ALA A 82 -22.33 6.15 1.68
N LYS A 83 -23.55 6.49 1.27
CA LYS A 83 -23.88 6.78 -0.13
C LYS A 83 -23.92 8.29 -0.36
N TRP A 84 -23.09 8.78 -1.25
CA TRP A 84 -23.09 10.16 -1.72
C TRP A 84 -24.05 10.29 -2.91
N ILE A 85 -25.11 11.07 -2.72
CA ILE A 85 -26.21 11.13 -3.70
C ILE A 85 -25.86 11.90 -4.97
N ASP A 86 -25.01 12.93 -4.89
CA ASP A 86 -24.57 13.70 -6.06
C ASP A 86 -23.50 12.95 -6.86
N GLY A 87 -22.58 12.28 -6.15
CA GLY A 87 -21.41 11.68 -6.75
C GLY A 87 -20.42 12.70 -7.35
N GLU A 88 -19.35 12.16 -7.92
CA GLU A 88 -18.20 12.95 -8.38
C GLU A 88 -18.49 13.72 -9.66
N ILE A 89 -17.78 14.83 -9.85
CA ILE A 89 -17.84 15.66 -11.06
C ILE A 89 -17.23 14.89 -12.24
N GLU A 90 -17.99 14.79 -13.33
CA GLU A 90 -17.52 14.16 -14.57
C GLU A 90 -16.97 15.19 -15.56
N LYS A 91 -17.75 16.23 -15.86
CA LYS A 91 -17.39 17.28 -16.81
C LYS A 91 -18.32 18.50 -16.65
N TRP A 92 -17.96 19.60 -17.29
CA TRP A 92 -18.83 20.77 -17.41
C TRP A 92 -19.80 20.60 -18.58
N ASP A 93 -21.09 20.80 -18.31
CA ASP A 93 -22.14 20.87 -19.33
C ASP A 93 -22.30 22.34 -19.78
N ILE A 94 -21.85 22.61 -21.00
CA ILE A 94 -21.85 23.95 -21.58
C ILE A 94 -23.26 24.44 -21.90
N GLU A 95 -24.18 23.54 -22.27
CA GLU A 95 -25.55 23.95 -22.63
C GLU A 95 -26.34 24.32 -21.38
N ASN A 96 -26.22 23.51 -20.33
CA ASN A 96 -26.96 23.73 -19.09
C ASN A 96 -26.19 24.55 -18.04
N GLN A 97 -24.93 24.93 -18.33
CA GLN A 97 -24.06 25.72 -17.45
C GLN A 97 -23.96 25.15 -16.03
N ARG A 98 -23.70 23.83 -15.94
CA ARG A 98 -23.60 23.11 -14.67
C ARG A 98 -22.63 21.94 -14.76
N TRP A 99 -22.16 21.46 -13.60
CA TRP A 99 -21.40 20.22 -13.51
C TRP A 99 -22.28 18.99 -13.74
N GLU A 100 -21.92 18.14 -14.70
CA GLU A 100 -22.43 16.77 -14.83
C GLU A 100 -21.73 15.87 -13.80
N ARG A 101 -22.48 14.94 -13.21
CA ARG A 101 -22.02 14.08 -12.12
C ARG A 101 -22.48 12.63 -12.28
N HIS A 102 -21.77 11.72 -11.62
CA HIS A 102 -22.16 10.32 -11.51
C HIS A 102 -22.92 10.05 -10.21
N ASP A 103 -24.25 10.21 -10.24
CA ASP A 103 -25.10 10.06 -9.05
C ASP A 103 -24.94 8.70 -8.34
N ASN A 104 -25.17 8.69 -7.02
CA ASN A 104 -25.19 7.52 -6.14
C ASN A 104 -23.87 6.74 -6.01
N LYS A 105 -22.83 7.43 -5.55
CA LYS A 105 -21.51 6.83 -5.28
C LYS A 105 -21.38 6.29 -3.86
N GLU A 106 -20.69 5.17 -3.68
CA GLU A 106 -20.37 4.62 -2.35
C GLU A 106 -19.03 5.19 -1.88
N VAL A 107 -19.01 5.73 -0.66
CA VAL A 107 -17.83 6.43 -0.12
C VAL A 107 -17.51 5.98 1.30
N ALA A 108 -16.25 6.14 1.69
CA ALA A 108 -15.77 6.02 3.04
C ALA A 108 -15.49 7.41 3.63
N LEU A 109 -16.14 7.74 4.73
CA LEU A 109 -15.92 8.97 5.50
C LEU A 109 -14.89 8.67 6.60
N LYS A 110 -13.66 9.15 6.44
CA LYS A 110 -12.64 9.10 7.50
C LYS A 110 -12.82 10.28 8.43
N LYS A 111 -13.39 10.02 9.61
CA LYS A 111 -13.55 10.99 10.68
C LYS A 111 -12.33 10.96 11.59
N PHE A 112 -11.70 12.10 11.79
CA PHE A 112 -10.57 12.25 12.71
C PHE A 112 -11.06 12.33 14.15
N ASP A 113 -10.33 11.71 15.07
CA ASP A 113 -10.64 11.79 16.49
C ASP A 113 -10.38 13.23 17.02
N ASN A 114 -11.18 13.66 17.98
CA ASN A 114 -11.18 15.06 18.46
C ASN A 114 -9.86 15.55 19.08
N PHE A 115 -8.95 14.64 19.42
CA PHE A 115 -7.64 15.00 19.99
C PHE A 115 -6.54 15.20 18.92
N VAL A 116 -6.82 14.90 17.65
CA VAL A 116 -5.88 15.08 16.55
C VAL A 116 -5.76 16.57 16.23
N ASN A 117 -4.54 17.07 16.05
CA ASN A 117 -4.30 18.46 15.70
C ASN A 117 -4.83 18.76 14.28
N PHE A 118 -5.54 19.88 14.11
CA PHE A 118 -6.05 20.30 12.81
C PHE A 118 -4.98 20.40 11.71
N ASN A 119 -3.75 20.82 12.05
CA ASN A 119 -2.66 20.89 11.08
C ASN A 119 -2.22 19.49 10.61
N ASP A 120 -2.31 18.46 11.48
CA ASP A 120 -2.00 17.08 11.12
C ASP A 120 -3.07 16.53 10.17
N VAL A 121 -4.36 16.80 10.47
CA VAL A 121 -5.48 16.48 9.58
C VAL A 121 -5.30 17.11 8.20
N LEU A 122 -4.99 18.41 8.16
CA LEU A 122 -4.77 19.13 6.90
C LEU A 122 -3.52 18.63 6.16
N ASN A 123 -2.48 18.21 6.88
CA ASN A 123 -1.28 17.62 6.30
C ASN A 123 -1.60 16.27 5.64
N GLU A 124 -2.37 15.41 6.30
CA GLU A 124 -2.83 14.15 5.71
C GLU A 124 -3.62 14.41 4.42
N MET A 125 -4.60 15.32 4.44
CA MET A 125 -5.41 15.67 3.26
C MET A 125 -4.53 16.14 2.08
N LYS A 126 -3.51 16.96 2.37
CA LYS A 126 -2.57 17.46 1.35
C LYS A 126 -1.67 16.37 0.80
N ILE A 127 -1.15 15.48 1.64
CA ILE A 127 -0.33 14.34 1.22
C ILE A 127 -1.18 13.40 0.35
N HIS A 128 -2.40 13.08 0.80
CA HIS A 128 -3.31 12.21 0.06
C HIS A 128 -3.65 12.78 -1.31
N PHE A 129 -3.96 14.08 -1.39
CA PHE A 129 -4.21 14.75 -2.67
C PHE A 129 -2.99 14.73 -3.60
N LYS A 130 -1.78 14.99 -3.07
CA LYS A 130 -0.54 14.99 -3.86
C LYS A 130 -0.16 13.61 -4.41
N THR A 131 -0.41 12.56 -3.63
CA THR A 131 -0.05 11.19 -4.01
C THR A 131 -1.01 10.58 -5.03
N TYR A 132 -2.19 11.18 -5.25
CA TYR A 132 -3.16 10.64 -6.19
C TYR A 132 -2.83 11.00 -7.64
N ASP A 133 -2.60 9.97 -8.45
CA ASP A 133 -2.35 10.04 -9.89
C ASP A 133 -3.33 9.19 -10.72
N GLY A 134 -4.39 8.68 -10.09
CA GLY A 134 -5.32 7.71 -10.65
C GLY A 134 -5.06 6.27 -10.19
N PHE A 135 -3.80 5.93 -9.89
CA PHE A 135 -3.36 4.57 -9.63
C PHE A 135 -2.39 4.43 -8.46
N VAL A 136 -2.17 5.42 -7.60
CA VAL A 136 -1.27 5.25 -6.45
C VAL A 136 -2.06 5.10 -5.16
N SER A 137 -2.72 6.17 -4.73
CA SER A 137 -3.55 6.20 -3.53
C SER A 137 -5.03 5.98 -3.83
N ILE A 138 -5.82 5.67 -2.80
CA ILE A 138 -7.28 5.59 -2.91
C ILE A 138 -7.87 6.95 -3.29
N PRO A 139 -8.87 7.04 -4.17
CA PRO A 139 -9.44 8.34 -4.55
C PRO A 139 -9.94 9.14 -3.35
N PHE A 140 -9.67 10.44 -3.39
CA PHE A 140 -10.10 11.43 -2.41
C PHE A 140 -11.01 12.42 -3.12
N TYR A 141 -12.29 12.44 -2.75
CA TYR A 141 -13.33 13.22 -3.43
C TYR A 141 -13.57 14.59 -2.83
N GLY A 142 -13.15 14.80 -1.58
CA GLY A 142 -13.47 16.04 -0.90
C GLY A 142 -13.52 15.93 0.59
N ILE A 143 -13.99 17.01 1.19
CA ILE A 143 -14.02 17.20 2.63
C ILE A 143 -15.47 17.46 3.03
N THR A 144 -15.87 16.89 4.16
CA THR A 144 -17.14 17.21 4.81
C THR A 144 -16.91 17.46 6.30
N GLN A 145 -17.96 17.78 7.04
CA GLN A 145 -17.92 17.97 8.48
C GLN A 145 -19.09 17.29 9.14
N ASP A 146 -18.80 16.59 10.25
CA ASP A 146 -19.83 16.01 11.10
C ASP A 146 -20.71 17.13 11.70
N PRO A 147 -22.03 17.14 11.48
CA PRO A 147 -22.91 18.16 12.06
C PRO A 147 -23.02 18.04 13.58
N GLU A 148 -22.80 16.86 14.16
CA GLU A 148 -22.88 16.66 15.62
C GLU A 148 -21.57 17.05 16.30
N THR A 149 -20.44 16.54 15.81
CA THR A 149 -19.14 16.75 16.47
C THR A 149 -18.32 17.89 15.90
N HIS A 150 -18.74 18.47 14.76
CA HIS A 150 -18.00 19.50 14.01
C HIS A 150 -16.60 19.06 13.56
N SER A 151 -16.33 17.75 13.59
CA SER A 151 -15.06 17.17 13.14
C SER A 151 -15.07 17.11 11.61
N TYR A 152 -14.00 17.61 10.99
CA TYR A 152 -13.81 17.43 9.55
C TYR A 152 -13.59 15.95 9.22
N MET A 153 -14.02 15.55 8.03
CA MET A 153 -13.84 14.20 7.50
C MET A 153 -13.33 14.24 6.07
N MET A 154 -12.48 13.28 5.72
CA MET A 154 -12.15 13.00 4.32
C MET A 154 -13.21 12.11 3.70
N VAL A 155 -13.59 12.41 2.46
CA VAL A 155 -14.49 11.60 1.65
C VAL A 155 -13.65 10.82 0.65
N LEU A 156 -13.51 9.52 0.88
CA LEU A 156 -12.67 8.61 0.10
C LEU A 156 -13.55 7.63 -0.69
N GLU A 157 -13.01 7.00 -1.73
CA GLU A 157 -13.65 5.85 -2.37
C GLU A 157 -13.90 4.73 -1.35
N TYR A 158 -15.05 4.07 -1.45
CA TYR A 158 -15.31 2.88 -0.64
C TYR A 158 -14.67 1.64 -1.28
N ALA A 159 -13.58 1.16 -0.68
CA ALA A 159 -12.89 -0.06 -1.10
C ALA A 159 -13.71 -1.32 -0.74
N LYS A 160 -14.51 -1.83 -1.69
CA LYS A 160 -15.40 -2.99 -1.48
C LYS A 160 -14.66 -4.28 -1.20
N GLY A 161 -13.45 -4.42 -1.74
CA GLY A 161 -12.56 -5.56 -1.51
C GLY A 161 -11.92 -5.58 -0.11
N GLY A 162 -12.13 -4.54 0.70
CA GLY A 162 -11.53 -4.42 2.03
C GLY A 162 -10.03 -4.12 1.97
N ASN A 163 -9.29 -4.60 2.97
CA ASN A 163 -7.83 -4.46 3.03
C ASN A 163 -7.11 -5.76 2.62
N LEU A 164 -5.82 -5.63 2.27
CA LEU A 164 -5.01 -6.74 1.76
C LEU A 164 -4.95 -7.92 2.74
N ARG A 165 -4.88 -7.69 4.06
CA ARG A 165 -4.82 -8.79 5.02
C ARG A 165 -6.07 -9.67 4.97
N GLU A 166 -7.24 -9.06 5.03
CA GLU A 166 -8.50 -9.79 4.95
C GLU A 166 -8.68 -10.43 3.57
N CYS A 167 -8.18 -9.79 2.51
CA CYS A 167 -8.20 -10.37 1.17
C CYS A 167 -7.35 -11.65 1.10
N LEU A 168 -6.11 -11.62 1.59
CA LEU A 168 -5.21 -12.76 1.60
C LEU A 168 -5.81 -13.91 2.42
N LYS A 169 -6.30 -13.62 3.63
CA LYS A 169 -6.94 -14.63 4.48
C LYS A 169 -8.07 -15.39 3.79
N ASN A 170 -8.86 -14.70 2.97
CA ASN A 170 -10.04 -15.29 2.33
C ASN A 170 -9.78 -15.88 0.94
N ASN A 171 -8.75 -15.40 0.21
CA ASN A 171 -8.56 -15.69 -1.22
C ASN A 171 -7.18 -16.26 -1.57
N PHE A 172 -6.28 -16.46 -0.61
CA PHE A 172 -4.89 -16.86 -0.89
C PHE A 172 -4.79 -18.14 -1.74
N ASN A 173 -5.59 -19.17 -1.42
CA ASN A 173 -5.58 -20.43 -2.17
C ASN A 173 -6.03 -20.27 -3.64
N ASN A 174 -6.74 -19.20 -3.98
CA ASN A 174 -7.17 -18.90 -5.34
C ASN A 174 -6.20 -17.95 -6.07
N THR A 175 -5.08 -17.59 -5.43
CA THR A 175 -4.13 -16.60 -5.95
C THR A 175 -2.90 -17.30 -6.54
N ASN A 176 -2.75 -17.24 -7.86
CA ASN A 176 -1.62 -17.85 -8.57
C ASN A 176 -0.36 -16.95 -8.58
N TRP A 177 0.76 -17.48 -9.07
CA TRP A 177 2.01 -16.70 -9.14
C TRP A 177 1.95 -15.45 -10.01
N LYS A 178 1.11 -15.43 -11.06
CA LYS A 178 0.91 -14.23 -11.87
C LYS A 178 0.36 -13.09 -11.01
N GLN A 179 -0.71 -13.36 -10.26
CA GLN A 179 -1.35 -12.38 -9.39
C GLN A 179 -0.43 -11.94 -8.24
N LYS A 180 0.29 -12.88 -7.62
CA LYS A 180 1.30 -12.55 -6.58
C LYS A 180 2.36 -11.61 -7.14
N LEU A 181 2.89 -11.91 -8.33
CA LEU A 181 3.91 -11.09 -8.97
C LEU A 181 3.37 -9.71 -9.37
N ASP A 182 2.19 -9.65 -10.00
CA ASP A 182 1.51 -8.40 -10.34
C ASP A 182 1.30 -7.53 -9.09
N ASN A 183 0.95 -8.15 -7.96
CA ASN A 183 0.78 -7.45 -6.68
C ASN A 183 2.09 -6.86 -6.15
N LEU A 184 3.18 -7.63 -6.17
CA LEU A 184 4.51 -7.16 -5.77
C LEU A 184 4.96 -5.98 -6.65
N TYR A 185 4.83 -6.13 -7.96
CA TYR A 185 5.13 -5.09 -8.95
C TYR A 185 4.31 -3.81 -8.76
N ASN A 186 2.99 -3.95 -8.64
CA ASN A 186 2.09 -2.80 -8.50
C ASN A 186 2.38 -2.04 -7.21
N LEU A 187 2.67 -2.72 -6.10
CA LEU A 187 3.01 -2.06 -4.84
C LEU A 187 4.38 -1.36 -4.91
N SER A 188 5.39 -1.95 -5.54
CA SER A 188 6.69 -1.30 -5.70
C SER A 188 6.57 -0.04 -6.56
N TYR A 189 5.84 -0.10 -7.67
CA TYR A 189 5.55 1.06 -8.52
C TYR A 189 4.86 2.19 -7.73
N ARG A 190 3.83 1.87 -6.95
CA ARG A 190 3.08 2.88 -6.20
C ARG A 190 3.92 3.56 -5.12
N LEU A 191 4.75 2.79 -4.42
CA LEU A 191 5.64 3.34 -3.40
C LEU A 191 6.81 4.13 -4.02
N MET A 192 7.29 3.72 -5.19
CA MET A 192 8.22 4.53 -6.00
C MET A 192 7.62 5.91 -6.28
N SER A 193 6.39 5.97 -6.81
CA SER A 193 5.72 7.25 -7.09
C SER A 193 5.49 8.12 -5.83
N ILE A 194 5.19 7.51 -4.68
CA ILE A 194 5.10 8.25 -3.40
C ILE A 194 6.48 8.80 -3.00
N HIS A 195 7.53 7.99 -3.14
CA HIS A 195 8.89 8.37 -2.77
C HIS A 195 9.49 9.42 -3.71
N GLU A 196 9.11 9.47 -4.98
CA GLU A 196 9.48 10.54 -5.93
C GLU A 196 8.94 11.91 -5.50
N LEU A 197 7.84 11.94 -4.74
CA LEU A 197 7.29 13.15 -4.14
C LEU A 197 7.96 13.52 -2.79
N ASP A 198 9.03 12.81 -2.42
CA ASP A 198 9.72 12.92 -1.14
C ASP A 198 8.82 12.69 0.08
N ILE A 199 7.84 11.79 -0.07
CA ILE A 199 6.93 11.39 1.01
C ILE A 199 7.38 10.01 1.54
N ILE A 200 7.41 9.87 2.86
CA ILE A 200 7.60 8.60 3.56
C ILE A 200 6.27 8.24 4.21
N HIS A 201 5.81 6.99 4.03
CA HIS A 201 4.51 6.53 4.55
C HIS A 201 4.53 6.26 6.06
N GLN A 202 5.62 5.69 6.60
CA GLN A 202 5.87 5.41 8.03
C GLN A 202 4.99 4.35 8.71
N ASP A 203 3.83 4.05 8.15
CA ASP A 203 2.90 3.05 8.67
C ASP A 203 2.40 2.14 7.54
N PHE A 204 3.32 1.67 6.71
CA PHE A 204 2.97 0.82 5.58
C PHE A 204 2.77 -0.62 6.05
N HIS A 205 1.54 -1.11 5.99
CA HIS A 205 1.18 -2.48 6.35
C HIS A 205 -0.06 -2.92 5.55
N PRO A 206 -0.41 -4.23 5.52
CA PRO A 206 -1.52 -4.75 4.72
C PRO A 206 -2.90 -4.16 5.04
N GLY A 207 -3.05 -3.55 6.22
CA GLY A 207 -4.29 -2.88 6.63
C GLY A 207 -4.50 -1.53 5.95
N ASN A 208 -3.41 -0.90 5.48
CA ASN A 208 -3.40 0.38 4.78
C ASN A 208 -3.34 0.20 3.25
N ILE A 209 -3.41 -1.04 2.77
CA ILE A 209 -3.54 -1.39 1.35
C ILE A 209 -4.99 -1.83 1.12
N LEU A 210 -5.74 -1.02 0.39
CA LEU A 210 -7.17 -1.23 0.13
C LEU A 210 -7.41 -1.77 -1.27
N LEU A 211 -8.50 -2.51 -1.44
CA LEU A 211 -8.85 -3.15 -2.70
C LEU A 211 -10.19 -2.62 -3.21
N ALA A 212 -10.21 -2.09 -4.43
CA ALA A 212 -11.44 -1.56 -5.01
C ALA A 212 -12.52 -2.65 -5.17
N ASN A 213 -12.17 -3.80 -5.78
CA ASN A 213 -13.08 -4.93 -6.01
C ASN A 213 -12.40 -6.30 -5.83
N HIS A 214 -11.24 -6.49 -6.47
CA HIS A 214 -10.47 -7.74 -6.48
C HIS A 214 -8.99 -7.46 -6.17
N ILE A 215 -8.21 -8.53 -5.94
CA ILE A 215 -6.80 -8.47 -5.54
C ILE A 215 -5.92 -7.66 -6.50
N ASP A 216 -6.32 -7.58 -7.77
CA ASP A 216 -5.54 -6.95 -8.84
C ASP A 216 -5.57 -5.40 -8.81
N TYR A 217 -6.40 -4.79 -7.95
CA TYR A 217 -6.54 -3.33 -7.84
C TYR A 217 -6.33 -2.84 -6.40
N MET A 218 -5.11 -3.04 -5.90
CA MET A 218 -4.65 -2.49 -4.61
C MET A 218 -4.47 -0.98 -4.71
N GLN A 219 -4.74 -0.23 -3.65
CA GLN A 219 -4.52 1.21 -3.53
C GLN A 219 -3.97 1.52 -2.14
N ILE A 220 -3.02 2.45 -2.06
CA ILE A 220 -2.42 2.86 -0.79
C ILE A 220 -3.34 3.86 -0.11
N SER A 221 -3.47 3.75 1.20
CA SER A 221 -4.35 4.59 2.03
C SER A 221 -3.70 4.93 3.37
N ASP A 222 -4.37 5.77 4.15
CA ASP A 222 -3.98 6.19 5.49
C ASP A 222 -2.60 6.87 5.55
N PHE A 223 -2.58 8.15 5.20
CA PHE A 223 -1.38 8.98 5.24
C PHE A 223 -1.26 9.78 6.55
N GLY A 224 -1.95 9.36 7.63
CA GLY A 224 -2.01 10.13 8.88
C GLY A 224 -0.67 10.26 9.61
N LEU A 225 0.24 9.32 9.40
CA LEU A 225 1.62 9.35 9.92
C LEU A 225 2.65 9.79 8.87
N SER A 226 2.23 9.97 7.62
CA SER A 226 3.12 10.26 6.51
C SER A 226 3.75 11.64 6.64
N LYS A 227 5.01 11.76 6.19
CA LYS A 227 5.76 13.01 6.27
C LYS A 227 6.48 13.31 4.97
N LEU A 228 6.56 14.60 4.66
CA LEU A 228 7.44 15.11 3.62
C LEU A 228 8.86 15.22 4.17
N ILE A 229 9.84 14.73 3.43
CA ILE A 229 11.26 14.85 3.81
C ILE A 229 11.63 16.35 3.89
N GLY A 230 12.32 16.73 4.97
CA GLY A 230 12.77 18.11 5.20
C GLY A 230 11.73 19.06 5.79
N ALA A 231 10.47 18.65 5.98
CA ALA A 231 9.47 19.44 6.69
C ALA A 231 9.62 19.30 8.22
N ASN A 232 10.04 20.39 8.89
CA ASN A 232 10.12 20.56 10.35
C ASN A 232 11.04 19.60 11.14
N PRO A 233 12.35 19.94 11.27
CA PRO A 233 13.26 19.27 12.22
C PRO A 233 12.99 19.58 13.71
N ASN A 234 12.00 20.44 14.01
CA ASN A 234 11.89 21.13 15.30
C ASN A 234 10.73 20.67 16.20
N ASN A 235 10.23 19.43 16.09
CA ASN A 235 9.35 18.90 17.12
C ASN A 235 10.13 17.93 18.03
N PRO A 236 10.67 18.41 19.18
CA PRO A 236 11.49 17.60 20.09
C PRO A 236 10.65 16.67 20.97
N GLU A 237 9.39 16.43 20.61
CA GLU A 237 8.57 15.47 21.33
C GLU A 237 9.15 14.07 21.13
N LYS A 238 9.21 13.30 22.23
CA LYS A 238 9.71 11.92 22.27
C LYS A 238 9.41 11.19 20.96
N LYS A 239 10.42 10.50 20.40
CA LYS A 239 10.32 9.58 19.25
C LYS A 239 9.34 8.44 19.56
N ASN A 240 8.05 8.77 19.63
CA ASN A 240 6.98 7.83 19.84
C ASN A 240 6.86 7.02 18.55
N ILE A 241 7.11 5.73 18.66
CA ILE A 241 6.99 4.82 17.53
C ILE A 241 5.52 4.46 17.40
N PHE A 242 4.94 4.67 16.23
CA PHE A 242 3.59 4.22 15.91
C PHE A 242 3.64 3.22 14.76
N GLY A 243 2.77 2.23 14.81
CA GLY A 243 2.53 1.33 13.69
C GLY A 243 2.30 -0.10 14.12
N VAL A 244 2.45 -1.04 13.18
CA VAL A 244 2.25 -2.48 13.39
C VAL A 244 3.62 -3.16 13.57
N LEU A 245 3.94 -3.59 14.81
CA LEU A 245 5.29 -4.01 15.22
C LEU A 245 6.07 -4.85 14.19
N PRO A 246 5.55 -5.96 13.63
CA PRO A 246 6.29 -6.76 12.65
C PRO A 246 6.71 -6.04 11.37
N TYR A 247 6.06 -4.95 11.00
CA TYR A 247 6.33 -4.18 9.77
C TYR A 247 7.23 -2.98 10.04
N ILE A 248 7.53 -2.67 11.31
CA ILE A 248 8.38 -1.52 11.65
C ILE A 248 9.85 -1.93 11.52
N ALA A 249 10.60 -1.14 10.75
CA ALA A 249 12.01 -1.38 10.52
C ALA A 249 12.83 -1.37 11.82
N PRO A 250 13.84 -2.24 11.96
CA PRO A 250 14.56 -2.41 13.21
C PRO A 250 15.34 -1.16 13.65
N GLU A 251 15.81 -0.34 12.70
CA GLU A 251 16.47 0.94 13.01
C GLU A 251 15.48 1.92 13.64
N VAL A 252 14.24 1.97 13.16
CA VAL A 252 13.17 2.77 13.74
C VAL A 252 12.83 2.28 15.15
N LEU A 253 12.71 0.95 15.33
CA LEU A 253 12.52 0.35 16.66
C LEU A 253 13.64 0.74 17.62
N SER A 254 14.90 0.78 17.14
CA SER A 254 16.06 1.19 17.93
C SER A 254 16.15 2.71 18.18
N GLY A 255 15.21 3.49 17.66
CA GLY A 255 15.09 4.93 17.90
C GLY A 255 15.77 5.80 16.83
N GLU A 256 16.13 5.25 15.68
CA GLU A 256 16.53 6.05 14.51
C GLU A 256 15.32 6.71 13.84
N GLU A 257 15.56 7.68 12.96
CA GLU A 257 14.47 8.35 12.23
C GLU A 257 13.90 7.46 11.12
N TYR A 258 12.62 7.67 10.82
CA TYR A 258 12.00 7.05 9.65
C TYR A 258 12.63 7.60 8.36
N THR A 259 12.97 6.69 7.45
CA THR A 259 13.50 7.00 6.13
C THR A 259 12.71 6.25 5.06
N LYS A 260 12.92 6.57 3.77
CA LYS A 260 12.37 5.79 2.65
C LYS A 260 12.69 4.29 2.78
N ALA A 261 13.89 3.95 3.26
CA ALA A 261 14.30 2.57 3.46
C ALA A 261 13.51 1.83 4.57
N ALA A 262 12.87 2.54 5.51
CA ALA A 262 11.96 1.93 6.48
C ALA A 262 10.63 1.47 5.83
N ASP A 263 10.13 2.22 4.84
CA ASP A 263 9.00 1.76 4.03
C ASP A 263 9.39 0.53 3.19
N VAL A 264 10.64 0.45 2.70
CA VAL A 264 11.15 -0.73 1.98
C VAL A 264 11.19 -1.97 2.88
N TYR A 265 11.61 -1.83 4.15
CA TYR A 265 11.51 -2.92 5.12
C TYR A 265 10.07 -3.40 5.28
N SER A 266 9.15 -2.46 5.44
CA SER A 266 7.72 -2.73 5.59
C SER A 266 7.17 -3.48 4.37
N TYR A 267 7.56 -3.05 3.17
CA TYR A 267 7.26 -3.73 1.91
C TYR A 267 7.80 -5.16 1.87
N GLY A 268 9.02 -5.41 2.33
CA GLY A 268 9.59 -6.76 2.41
C GLY A 268 8.74 -7.72 3.26
N ILE A 269 8.24 -7.24 4.40
CA ILE A 269 7.36 -8.02 5.28
C ILE A 269 5.97 -8.24 4.63
N ILE A 270 5.46 -7.25 3.88
CA ILE A 270 4.21 -7.40 3.11
C ILE A 270 4.38 -8.39 1.96
N ALA A 271 5.51 -8.34 1.25
CA ALA A 271 5.84 -9.27 0.18
C ALA A 271 5.90 -10.70 0.70
N TYR A 272 6.47 -10.93 1.90
CA TYR A 272 6.37 -12.21 2.61
C TYR A 272 4.92 -12.67 2.80
N GLU A 273 4.04 -11.80 3.28
CA GLU A 273 2.63 -12.14 3.50
C GLU A 273 1.88 -12.42 2.19
N ILE A 274 2.17 -11.68 1.12
CA ILE A 274 1.59 -11.91 -0.22
C ILE A 274 1.97 -13.28 -0.78
N VAL A 275 3.23 -13.72 -0.61
CA VAL A 275 3.70 -14.96 -1.23
C VAL A 275 3.41 -16.21 -0.40
N THR A 276 3.29 -16.05 0.92
CA THR A 276 3.07 -17.16 1.87
C THR A 276 1.63 -17.25 2.38
N GLY A 277 0.88 -16.14 2.37
CA GLY A 277 -0.47 -16.06 2.93
C GLY A 277 -0.49 -15.98 4.46
N PHE A 278 0.67 -15.99 5.12
CA PHE A 278 0.79 -15.92 6.57
C PHE A 278 1.20 -14.51 7.00
N PRO A 279 0.50 -13.93 8.00
CA PRO A 279 1.01 -12.72 8.61
C PRO A 279 2.31 -13.04 9.37
N PRO A 280 3.22 -12.07 9.54
CA PRO A 280 4.47 -12.28 10.23
C PRO A 280 4.23 -12.55 11.72
N TYR A 281 4.84 -13.60 12.27
CA TYR A 281 4.85 -13.94 13.70
C TYR A 281 3.45 -14.16 14.33
N PRO A 282 2.56 -14.97 13.72
CA PRO A 282 1.18 -15.12 14.18
C PRO A 282 1.06 -15.73 15.57
N ASP A 283 2.03 -16.55 15.96
CA ASP A 283 2.00 -17.44 17.11
C ASP A 283 2.67 -16.86 18.38
N ILE A 284 3.20 -15.63 18.31
CA ILE A 284 3.89 -15.00 19.44
C ILE A 284 3.32 -13.62 19.80
N PRO A 285 3.46 -13.17 21.07
CA PRO A 285 3.10 -11.81 21.47
C PRO A 285 3.84 -10.75 20.66
N HIS A 286 3.14 -9.68 20.27
CA HIS A 286 3.76 -8.50 19.69
C HIS A 286 4.14 -7.53 20.81
N ASP A 287 5.22 -7.82 21.53
CA ASP A 287 5.65 -7.05 22.69
C ASP A 287 7.13 -6.64 22.58
N ASN A 288 7.72 -6.23 23.71
CA ASN A 288 9.12 -5.83 23.77
C ASN A 288 10.08 -6.99 23.44
N ASP A 289 9.71 -8.25 23.71
CA ASP A 289 10.54 -9.42 23.39
C ASP A 289 10.61 -9.62 21.88
N LEU A 290 9.47 -9.54 21.18
CA LEU A 290 9.47 -9.58 19.71
C LEU A 290 10.27 -8.40 19.11
N ALA A 291 10.10 -7.19 19.64
CA ALA A 291 10.88 -6.03 19.20
C ALA A 291 12.40 -6.27 19.37
N MET A 292 12.83 -6.81 20.52
CA MET A 292 14.23 -7.18 20.76
C MET A 292 14.73 -8.26 19.79
N LYS A 293 13.91 -9.28 19.49
CA LYS A 293 14.26 -10.34 18.54
C LYS A 293 14.42 -9.78 17.12
N ILE A 294 13.51 -8.91 16.67
CA ILE A 294 13.58 -8.25 15.35
C ILE A 294 14.86 -7.43 15.22
N CYS A 295 15.20 -6.63 16.24
CA CYS A 295 16.47 -5.88 16.27
C CYS A 295 17.69 -6.81 16.27
N ASN A 296 17.60 -8.00 16.87
CA ASN A 296 18.68 -8.99 16.86
C ASN A 296 18.75 -9.87 15.60
N GLY A 297 17.90 -9.60 14.60
CA GLY A 297 17.96 -10.24 13.29
C GLY A 297 16.77 -11.11 12.94
N LEU A 298 15.85 -11.37 13.87
CA LEU A 298 14.70 -12.25 13.61
C LEU A 298 13.92 -11.77 12.38
N ARG A 299 13.69 -12.69 11.44
CA ARG A 299 12.82 -12.51 10.27
C ARG A 299 11.81 -13.67 10.17
N PRO A 300 10.65 -13.46 9.52
CA PRO A 300 9.76 -14.55 9.16
C PRO A 300 10.48 -15.61 8.30
N LYS A 301 10.19 -16.89 8.54
CA LYS A 301 10.75 -17.99 7.74
C LYS A 301 10.04 -18.09 6.39
N ILE A 302 10.78 -17.96 5.30
CA ILE A 302 10.25 -18.14 3.94
C ILE A 302 10.30 -19.63 3.58
N PRO A 303 9.16 -20.26 3.20
CA PRO A 303 9.15 -21.65 2.78
C PRO A 303 10.03 -21.91 1.55
N PHE A 304 10.71 -23.05 1.50
CA PHE A 304 11.67 -23.38 0.43
C PHE A 304 11.06 -23.46 -0.99
N HIS A 305 9.74 -23.68 -1.08
CA HIS A 305 9.03 -23.74 -2.36
C HIS A 305 8.69 -22.36 -2.94
N ILE A 306 8.95 -21.28 -2.18
CA ILE A 306 8.87 -19.92 -2.70
C ILE A 306 10.05 -19.71 -3.67
N PRO A 307 9.82 -19.18 -4.88
CA PRO A 307 10.86 -18.85 -5.85
C PRO A 307 12.04 -18.12 -5.21
N LYS A 308 13.25 -18.58 -5.50
CA LYS A 308 14.50 -18.03 -4.96
C LYS A 308 14.68 -16.56 -5.34
N LEU A 309 14.29 -16.16 -6.56
CA LEU A 309 14.36 -14.76 -6.99
C LEU A 309 13.48 -13.85 -6.11
N ILE A 310 12.27 -14.30 -5.79
CA ILE A 310 11.34 -13.57 -4.90
C ILE A 310 11.83 -13.58 -3.45
N THR A 311 12.36 -14.72 -2.99
CA THR A 311 12.99 -14.86 -1.67
C THR A 311 14.16 -13.89 -1.50
N ARG A 312 15.06 -13.81 -2.49
CA ARG A 312 16.18 -12.87 -2.52
C ARG A 312 15.70 -11.43 -2.42
N MET A 313 14.60 -11.09 -3.11
CA MET A 313 14.03 -9.76 -3.07
C MET A 313 13.50 -9.38 -1.69
N ILE A 314 12.69 -10.24 -1.08
CA ILE A 314 12.21 -10.06 0.29
C ILE A 314 13.39 -9.90 1.25
N MET A 315 14.43 -10.73 1.09
CA MET A 315 15.60 -10.68 1.95
C MET A 315 16.38 -9.36 1.85
N ARG A 316 16.57 -8.83 0.64
CA ARG A 316 17.20 -7.52 0.45
C ARG A 316 16.38 -6.40 1.10
N CYS A 317 15.05 -6.46 1.03
CA CYS A 317 14.17 -5.43 1.59
C CYS A 317 14.29 -5.32 3.11
N TRP A 318 14.51 -6.42 3.83
CA TRP A 318 14.52 -6.42 5.30
C TRP A 318 15.92 -6.50 5.93
N ASP A 319 16.98 -6.21 5.16
CA ASP A 319 18.36 -6.11 5.66
C ASP A 319 18.46 -5.04 6.76
N THR A 320 19.19 -5.32 7.84
CA THR A 320 19.42 -4.33 8.90
C THR A 320 20.32 -3.18 8.47
N ARG A 321 21.15 -3.36 7.44
CA ARG A 321 21.95 -2.29 6.85
C ARG A 321 21.06 -1.50 5.89
N VAL A 322 20.59 -0.36 6.34
CA VAL A 322 19.66 0.52 5.61
C VAL A 322 20.10 0.78 4.16
N THR A 323 21.39 0.99 3.92
CA THR A 323 21.95 1.27 2.58
C THR A 323 22.03 0.05 1.64
N TYR A 324 21.76 -1.15 2.14
CA TYR A 324 21.73 -2.39 1.33
C TYR A 324 20.32 -2.75 0.89
N ARG A 325 19.30 -2.09 1.45
CA ARG A 325 17.92 -2.23 0.98
C ARG A 325 17.80 -1.58 -0.39
N PRO A 326 17.07 -2.19 -1.33
CA PRO A 326 16.84 -1.61 -2.63
C PRO A 326 15.97 -0.37 -2.52
N THR A 327 16.03 0.51 -3.52
CA THR A 327 14.99 1.54 -3.69
C THR A 327 13.74 0.92 -4.29
N PHE A 328 12.59 1.61 -4.22
CA PHE A 328 11.39 1.15 -4.93
C PHE A 328 11.53 1.20 -6.45
N GLU A 329 12.39 2.07 -6.99
CA GLU A 329 12.76 2.09 -8.41
C GLU A 329 13.49 0.79 -8.80
N GLU A 330 14.50 0.38 -8.02
CA GLU A 330 15.19 -0.90 -8.26
C GLU A 330 14.26 -2.11 -8.12
N LEU A 331 13.32 -2.08 -7.18
CA LEU A 331 12.30 -3.13 -7.04
C LEU A 331 11.34 -3.16 -8.23
N GLU A 332 10.85 -1.99 -8.67
CA GLU A 332 9.94 -1.88 -9.83
C GLU A 332 10.60 -2.42 -11.10
N ASP A 333 11.83 -2.00 -11.39
CA ASP A 333 12.59 -2.47 -12.56
C ASP A 333 12.78 -3.99 -12.54
N GLU A 334 13.12 -4.55 -11.38
CA GLU A 334 13.35 -5.99 -11.21
C GLU A 334 12.05 -6.80 -11.37
N PHE A 335 10.96 -6.37 -10.73
CA PHE A 335 9.65 -7.02 -10.87
C PHE A 335 9.05 -6.85 -12.26
N LYS A 336 9.25 -5.70 -12.91
CA LYS A 336 8.79 -5.46 -14.28
C LYS A 336 9.36 -6.49 -15.24
N LYS A 337 10.67 -6.75 -15.15
CA LYS A 337 11.34 -7.78 -15.95
C LYS A 337 10.72 -9.17 -15.72
N TYR A 338 10.43 -9.51 -14.46
CA TYR A 338 9.79 -10.78 -14.12
C TYR A 338 8.37 -10.87 -14.69
N CYS A 339 7.60 -9.77 -14.62
CA CYS A 339 6.25 -9.69 -15.17
C CYS A 339 6.27 -9.89 -16.68
N GLU A 340 7.19 -9.22 -17.39
CA GLU A 340 7.35 -9.35 -18.83
C GLU A 340 7.70 -10.79 -19.23
N ASP A 341 8.71 -11.40 -18.59
CA ASP A 341 9.12 -12.78 -18.85
C ASP A 341 7.96 -13.76 -18.68
N TYR A 342 7.26 -13.67 -17.55
CA TYR A 342 6.16 -14.58 -17.25
C TYR A 342 4.93 -14.32 -18.13
N TYR A 343 4.64 -13.06 -18.48
CA TYR A 343 3.56 -12.72 -19.41
C TYR A 343 3.79 -13.32 -20.81
N TYR A 344 5.00 -13.17 -21.37
CA TYR A 344 5.31 -13.75 -22.69
C TYR A 344 5.33 -15.27 -22.67
N TYR A 345 5.71 -15.88 -21.55
CA TYR A 345 5.57 -17.31 -21.33
C TYR A 345 4.10 -17.74 -21.34
N LEU A 346 3.23 -17.14 -20.54
CA LEU A 346 1.82 -17.51 -20.45
C LEU A 346 1.07 -17.29 -21.77
N LYS A 347 1.43 -16.25 -22.52
CA LYS A 347 0.74 -15.86 -23.77
C LYS A 347 1.21 -16.64 -24.99
N ASP A 348 2.53 -16.74 -25.18
CA ASP A 348 3.13 -17.25 -26.42
C ASP A 348 4.00 -18.51 -26.20
N GLY A 349 4.20 -18.95 -24.95
CA GLY A 349 5.16 -20.00 -24.61
C GLY A 349 6.63 -19.59 -24.82
N LYS A 350 6.91 -18.28 -24.86
CA LYS A 350 8.29 -17.74 -24.96
C LYS A 350 8.95 -17.68 -23.58
N ASN A 351 10.24 -17.36 -23.52
CA ASN A 351 11.00 -17.17 -22.27
C ASN A 351 10.92 -18.35 -21.27
N LYS A 352 10.68 -19.58 -21.77
CA LYS A 352 10.62 -20.81 -20.95
C LYS A 352 11.90 -21.06 -20.15
N ASP A 353 13.03 -20.66 -20.70
CA ASP A 353 14.34 -20.81 -20.06
C ASP A 353 14.64 -19.67 -19.07
N SER A 354 13.73 -18.70 -18.89
CA SER A 354 13.91 -17.64 -17.89
C SER A 354 13.82 -18.23 -16.48
N GLU A 355 14.77 -17.82 -15.63
CA GLU A 355 14.91 -18.34 -14.27
C GLU A 355 13.63 -18.14 -13.44
N ILE A 356 12.92 -17.02 -13.61
CA ILE A 356 11.66 -16.77 -12.89
C ILE A 356 10.53 -17.71 -13.33
N VAL A 357 10.44 -17.98 -14.65
CA VAL A 357 9.42 -18.85 -15.23
C VAL A 357 9.61 -20.28 -14.70
N ILE A 358 10.84 -20.80 -14.77
CA ILE A 358 11.19 -22.12 -14.26
C ILE A 358 10.87 -22.24 -12.76
N GLN A 359 11.18 -21.21 -11.97
CA GLN A 359 10.91 -21.24 -10.53
C GLN A 359 9.40 -21.19 -10.22
N PHE A 360 8.60 -20.43 -10.98
CA PHE A 360 7.14 -20.44 -10.83
C PHE A 360 6.52 -21.77 -11.20
N GLU A 361 6.93 -22.40 -12.32
CA GLU A 361 6.45 -23.73 -12.69
C GLU A 361 6.70 -24.75 -11.57
N LYS A 362 7.91 -24.77 -11.00
CA LYS A 362 8.26 -25.65 -9.87
C LYS A 362 7.43 -25.38 -8.62
N ALA A 363 7.14 -24.11 -8.33
CA ALA A 363 6.35 -23.72 -7.17
C ALA A 363 4.86 -24.11 -7.32
N GLU A 364 4.30 -23.98 -8.54
CA GLU A 364 2.94 -24.45 -8.86
C GLU A 364 2.86 -25.99 -8.80
N GLU A 365 3.85 -26.70 -9.34
CA GLU A 365 3.93 -28.16 -9.28
C GLU A 365 3.97 -28.66 -7.82
N PHE A 366 4.76 -28.01 -6.97
CA PHE A 366 4.81 -28.31 -5.54
C PHE A 366 3.46 -28.13 -4.86
N SER A 367 2.76 -27.03 -5.17
CA SER A 367 1.45 -26.70 -4.58
C SER A 367 0.38 -27.72 -4.98
N ALA A 368 0.33 -28.10 -6.27
CA ALA A 368 -0.59 -29.11 -6.79
C ALA A 368 -0.36 -30.49 -6.13
N ASN A 369 0.90 -30.84 -5.85
CA ASN A 369 1.23 -32.10 -5.19
C ASN A 369 0.82 -32.11 -3.71
N GLN A 370 0.85 -30.98 -3.00
CA GLN A 370 0.41 -30.91 -1.61
C GLN A 370 -1.11 -31.08 -1.45
N GLU A 371 -1.93 -30.50 -2.33
CA GLU A 371 -3.39 -30.65 -2.29
C GLU A 371 -3.86 -32.11 -2.43
N SER A 372 -3.04 -32.96 -3.06
CA SER A 372 -3.30 -34.39 -3.21
C SER A 372 -3.05 -35.21 -1.93
N THR A 373 -2.29 -34.66 -0.97
CA THR A 373 -1.94 -35.31 0.29
C THR A 373 -2.75 -34.70 1.44
N ASN A 374 -3.72 -35.44 1.98
CA ASN A 374 -4.54 -35.05 3.14
C ASN A 374 -3.69 -34.93 4.44
N SER A 375 -2.86 -33.90 4.54
CA SER A 375 -2.05 -33.62 5.73
C SER A 375 -2.67 -32.47 6.53
N THR A 376 -2.73 -32.62 7.85
CA THR A 376 -3.13 -31.60 8.83
C THR A 376 -2.07 -30.50 8.97
N ILE A 377 -1.68 -29.88 7.86
CA ILE A 377 -0.73 -28.77 7.82
C ILE A 377 -1.50 -27.48 8.11
N THR A 378 -0.92 -26.60 8.92
CA THR A 378 -1.43 -25.23 9.10
C THR A 378 -1.49 -24.55 7.74
N THR A 379 -2.70 -24.25 7.28
CA THR A 379 -2.93 -23.50 6.03
C THR A 379 -3.13 -22.01 6.34
N PRO A 380 -2.90 -21.12 5.36
CA PRO A 380 -3.24 -19.69 5.47
C PRO A 380 -4.71 -19.42 5.88
N LEU A 381 -5.60 -20.40 5.71
CA LEU A 381 -7.01 -20.31 6.10
C LEU A 381 -7.28 -20.60 7.59
N ASN A 382 -6.40 -21.36 8.26
CA ASN A 382 -6.67 -21.95 9.58
C ASN A 382 -5.60 -21.65 10.65
N TYR A 383 -4.67 -20.72 10.39
CA TYR A 383 -3.70 -20.33 11.42
C TYR A 383 -4.39 -19.66 12.62
N GLN A 384 -3.95 -19.99 13.83
CA GLN A 384 -4.40 -19.33 15.05
C GLN A 384 -3.43 -18.21 15.41
N THR A 385 -3.96 -17.02 15.65
CA THR A 385 -3.18 -15.91 16.16
C THR A 385 -3.09 -15.96 17.67
N HIS A 386 -1.90 -15.70 18.21
CA HIS A 386 -1.73 -15.44 19.62
C HIS A 386 -2.59 -14.22 20.01
N PRO A 387 -3.30 -14.21 21.15
CA PRO A 387 -4.18 -13.10 21.53
C PRO A 387 -3.48 -11.75 21.67
N GLN A 388 -2.15 -11.75 21.87
CA GLN A 388 -1.30 -10.57 21.95
C GLN A 388 -0.55 -10.26 20.63
N ALA A 389 -0.80 -11.01 19.56
CA ALA A 389 -0.34 -10.70 18.21
C ALA A 389 -1.25 -9.62 17.61
N ILE A 390 -0.87 -8.36 17.78
CA ILE A 390 -1.68 -7.20 17.36
C ILE A 390 -1.19 -6.69 16.01
N TYR A 391 -2.09 -6.73 15.02
CA TYR A 391 -1.81 -6.36 13.63
C TYR A 391 -2.44 -5.04 13.18
N THR A 392 -2.82 -4.21 14.15
CA THR A 392 -3.36 -2.85 13.95
C THR A 392 -2.41 -1.83 14.54
N SER A 393 -2.29 -0.66 13.90
CA SER A 393 -1.37 0.39 14.33
C SER A 393 -1.68 0.88 15.74
N ARG A 394 -0.62 1.05 16.55
CA ARG A 394 -0.71 1.57 17.91
C ARG A 394 0.58 2.26 18.32
N LEU A 395 0.52 3.03 19.40
CA LEU A 395 1.71 3.54 20.07
C LEU A 395 2.51 2.37 20.65
N LEU A 396 3.80 2.32 20.31
CA LEU A 396 4.76 1.35 20.80
C LEU A 396 5.82 2.09 21.63
N ASN A 397 5.94 1.69 22.88
CA ASN A 397 6.88 2.29 23.83
C ASN A 397 7.84 1.21 24.32
N PHE A 398 8.92 0.99 23.58
CA PHE A 398 9.98 0.05 23.94
C PHE A 398 11.19 0.83 24.46
N SER A 399 11.77 0.36 25.56
CA SER A 399 12.92 1.02 26.18
C SER A 399 14.22 0.29 25.82
N LYS A 400 15.19 1.01 25.24
CA LYS A 400 16.59 0.56 25.08
C LYS A 400 16.72 -0.75 24.28
N LEU A 401 16.16 -0.78 23.08
CA LEU A 401 16.37 -1.88 22.13
C LEU A 401 17.83 -1.89 21.62
N PRO A 402 18.40 -3.07 21.30
CA PRO A 402 19.78 -3.19 20.83
C PRO A 402 19.95 -2.56 19.44
N LYS A 403 21.20 -2.23 19.10
CA LYS A 403 21.53 -1.81 17.73
C LYS A 403 21.18 -2.96 16.77
N PRO A 404 20.45 -2.69 15.68
CA PRO A 404 20.07 -3.71 14.72
C PRO A 404 21.26 -4.46 14.13
N LYS A 405 21.10 -5.78 13.96
CA LYS A 405 22.04 -6.64 13.23
C LYS A 405 21.28 -7.75 12.50
N ASN A 406 21.85 -8.23 11.40
CA ASN A 406 21.37 -9.44 10.73
C ASN A 406 21.70 -10.68 11.57
N GLU A 407 20.98 -11.77 11.34
CA GLU A 407 21.37 -13.08 11.86
C GLU A 407 22.69 -13.54 11.24
N GLU A 408 23.40 -14.44 11.93
CA GLU A 408 24.76 -14.86 11.59
C GLU A 408 24.90 -15.39 10.14
N ASN A 409 23.87 -16.08 9.63
CA ASN A 409 23.90 -16.71 8.31
C ASN A 409 23.29 -15.87 7.19
N PHE A 410 22.73 -14.69 7.51
CA PHE A 410 21.95 -13.89 6.56
C PHE A 410 22.71 -13.57 5.26
N GLU A 411 23.97 -13.14 5.37
CA GLU A 411 24.79 -12.80 4.20
C GLU A 411 25.07 -14.03 3.33
N ARG A 412 25.35 -15.18 3.96
CA ARG A 412 25.65 -16.43 3.27
C ARG A 412 24.42 -16.92 2.51
N GLU A 413 23.25 -16.89 3.15
CA GLU A 413 21.97 -17.25 2.52
C GLU A 413 21.66 -16.32 1.33
N LEU A 414 21.88 -15.02 1.47
CA LEU A 414 21.68 -14.06 0.40
C LEU A 414 22.65 -14.27 -0.78
N GLU A 415 23.91 -14.60 -0.49
CA GLU A 415 24.92 -14.94 -1.51
C GLU A 415 24.54 -16.23 -2.27
N GLU A 416 24.06 -17.26 -1.56
CA GLU A 416 23.58 -18.51 -2.15
C GLU A 416 22.37 -18.29 -3.06
N LEU A 417 21.44 -17.42 -2.67
CA LEU A 417 20.29 -17.04 -3.51
C LEU A 417 20.70 -16.21 -4.74
N THR A 418 21.86 -15.56 -4.70
CA THR A 418 22.37 -14.73 -5.81
C THR A 418 23.16 -15.55 -6.83
N LYS A 419 23.65 -16.74 -6.45
CA LYS A 419 24.29 -17.68 -7.38
C LYS A 419 23.23 -18.22 -8.35
N SER A 420 23.26 -17.70 -9.59
CA SER A 420 22.31 -18.05 -10.66
C SER A 420 22.15 -19.57 -10.82
N MET A 421 20.93 -20.01 -11.13
CA MET A 421 20.68 -21.40 -11.59
C MET A 421 21.44 -21.78 -12.87
N SER A 422 22.14 -20.87 -13.55
CA SER A 422 23.03 -21.21 -14.68
C SER A 422 24.16 -22.17 -14.31
N ASN A 423 24.47 -22.35 -13.02
CA ASN A 423 25.39 -23.37 -12.53
C ASN A 423 24.73 -24.74 -12.24
N LEU A 424 23.41 -24.86 -12.41
CA LEU A 424 22.63 -26.09 -12.23
C LEU A 424 22.06 -26.55 -13.58
N CYS A 425 22.96 -26.82 -14.52
CA CYS A 425 22.64 -27.58 -15.72
C CYS A 425 22.92 -29.07 -15.41
N PRO A 426 21.93 -29.96 -15.24
CA PRO A 426 22.21 -31.37 -15.20
C PRO A 426 22.29 -31.88 -16.65
N SER A 427 23.46 -31.75 -17.26
CA SER A 427 23.93 -32.86 -18.08
C SER A 427 24.42 -33.93 -17.10
N ASP A 428 23.47 -34.65 -16.50
CA ASP A 428 23.63 -36.04 -16.09
C ASP A 428 22.35 -36.51 -15.41
N SER A 429 21.79 -37.59 -15.96
CA SER A 429 20.78 -38.43 -15.34
C SER A 429 21.37 -39.11 -14.10
N GLY A 430 21.44 -38.38 -12.99
CA GLY A 430 21.86 -38.88 -11.69
C GLY A 430 21.02 -38.22 -10.62
N ILE A 431 20.25 -39.04 -9.90
CA ILE A 431 19.54 -38.64 -8.68
C ILE A 431 20.55 -37.99 -7.75
N VAL A 432 20.40 -36.68 -7.52
CA VAL A 432 21.05 -36.01 -6.39
C VAL A 432 20.02 -35.98 -5.29
N ASP A 433 20.13 -36.93 -4.36
CA ASP A 433 19.50 -36.82 -3.04
C ASP A 433 20.13 -35.60 -2.35
N LEU A 434 19.41 -34.49 -2.36
CA LEU A 434 19.62 -33.42 -1.39
C LEU A 434 18.92 -33.87 -0.11
N ASP A 435 19.69 -34.51 0.78
CA ASP A 435 19.25 -34.85 2.12
C ASP A 435 18.94 -33.55 2.89
N MET A 436 17.67 -33.17 2.91
CA MET A 436 17.16 -31.97 3.58
C MET A 436 16.76 -32.23 5.04
N SER A 437 17.27 -33.30 5.68
CA SER A 437 16.87 -33.66 7.04
C SER A 437 17.51 -32.81 8.15
N ASN A 438 18.14 -31.67 7.86
CA ASN A 438 18.81 -30.82 8.86
C ASN A 438 18.48 -29.31 8.75
N PHE A 439 17.21 -28.96 8.52
CA PHE A 439 16.71 -27.58 8.74
C PHE A 439 15.32 -27.55 9.35
#